data_AF-A0A553KP83-F1
#
_entry.id   AF-A0A553KP83-F1
#
_cell.length_a   1.000
_cell.length_b   1.000
_cell.length_c   1.000
_cell.angle_alpha   90.00
_cell.angle_beta   90.00
_cell.angle_gamma   90.00
#
_symmetry.space_group_name_H-M   'P 1'
#
loop_
_entity.id
_entity.type
_entity.pdbx_description
1 polymer ?
#
loop_
_entity_poly.entity_id
_entity_poly.type
_entity_poly.pdbx_seq_one_letter_code
_entity_poly.pdbx_strand_id
1 'polypeptide(L)'
;EVRKRMYEYLSPAEMAEIFDHLDIEEDEYKIYLSEMDPLFVAQMLAHMYADNAADVLNELDKNEVANYLTIMDDEAAKDIQGLLHYKEYTAGSIMTTEYIAIHANQTVRSAMQILKREAANAETIYYLYVVNEQRQLVGVLSLRELLTSDDDAMIC
;
A
#
# COMPACT_ATOMS: atom_id res chain seq x y z
N GLU A 1 -12.14 -26.80 -1.80
CA GLU A 1 -13.27 -26.90 -0.85
C GLU A 1 -13.20 -25.82 0.23
N VAL A 2 -12.17 -25.80 1.11
CA VAL A 2 -12.09 -24.80 2.20
C VAL A 2 -11.82 -23.37 1.70
N ARG A 3 -10.82 -23.17 0.84
CA ARG A 3 -10.46 -21.86 0.28
C ARG A 3 -11.63 -21.15 -0.42
N LYS A 4 -12.39 -21.86 -1.25
CA LYS A 4 -13.56 -21.29 -1.95
C LYS A 4 -14.64 -20.75 -1.01
N ARG A 5 -14.79 -21.37 0.17
CA ARG A 5 -15.69 -20.86 1.21
C ARG A 5 -15.14 -19.59 1.86
N MET A 6 -13.81 -19.42 1.94
CA MET A 6 -13.22 -18.19 2.49
C MET A 6 -13.64 -16.97 1.68
N TYR A 7 -13.70 -17.08 0.35
CA TYR A 7 -14.17 -15.99 -0.53
C TYR A 7 -15.62 -15.57 -0.28
N GLU A 8 -16.45 -16.44 0.32
CA GLU A 8 -17.85 -16.13 0.64
C GLU A 8 -18.02 -15.46 2.01
N TYR A 9 -17.07 -15.67 2.94
CA TYR A 9 -17.18 -15.20 4.32
C TYR A 9 -16.27 -14.03 4.64
N LEU A 10 -15.19 -13.84 3.88
CA LEU A 10 -14.24 -12.75 4.07
C LEU A 10 -14.58 -11.60 3.14
N SER A 11 -14.47 -10.39 3.67
CA SER A 11 -14.53 -9.16 2.88
C SER A 11 -13.31 -9.04 1.95
N PRO A 12 -13.37 -8.19 0.91
CA PRO A 12 -12.22 -7.93 0.05
C PRO A 12 -11.00 -7.43 0.82
N ALA A 13 -11.19 -6.60 1.86
CA ALA A 13 -10.11 -6.09 2.70
C ALA A 13 -9.46 -7.19 3.56
N GLU A 14 -10.25 -8.10 4.14
CA GLU A 14 -9.69 -9.24 4.90
C GLU A 14 -8.95 -10.22 3.97
N MET A 15 -9.43 -10.40 2.73
CA MET A 15 -8.73 -11.19 1.73
C MET A 15 -7.43 -10.52 1.26
N ALA A 16 -7.42 -9.19 1.14
CA ALA A 16 -6.22 -8.41 0.81
C ALA A 16 -5.12 -8.63 1.86
N GLU A 17 -5.47 -8.51 3.15
CA GLU A 17 -4.52 -8.76 4.25
C GLU A 17 -3.94 -10.17 4.19
N ILE A 18 -4.72 -11.17 3.78
CA ILE A 18 -4.22 -12.53 3.57
C ILE A 18 -3.21 -12.57 2.41
N PHE A 19 -3.54 -11.94 1.27
CA PHE A 19 -2.66 -11.93 0.10
C PHE A 19 -1.37 -11.14 0.33
N ASP A 20 -1.40 -10.07 1.14
CA ASP A 20 -0.22 -9.28 1.50
C ASP A 20 0.79 -10.05 2.36
N HIS A 21 0.35 -11.06 3.11
CA HIS A 21 1.19 -11.80 4.07
C HIS A 21 1.46 -13.25 3.68
N LEU A 22 0.80 -13.76 2.64
CA LEU A 22 1.04 -15.11 2.14
C LEU A 22 2.08 -15.10 1.04
N ASP A 23 3.10 -15.94 1.20
CA ASP A 23 4.03 -16.29 0.13
C ASP A 23 3.30 -17.18 -0.89
N ILE A 24 2.67 -16.56 -1.87
CA ILE A 24 2.02 -17.23 -3.01
C ILE A 24 3.04 -17.31 -4.14
N GLU A 25 3.20 -18.49 -4.75
CA GLU A 25 4.04 -18.63 -5.94
C GLU A 25 3.41 -17.85 -7.10
N GLU A 26 4.21 -17.12 -7.88
CA GLU A 26 3.78 -16.22 -8.95
C GLU A 26 2.77 -16.87 -9.93
N ASP A 27 2.98 -18.15 -10.27
CA ASP A 27 2.13 -18.91 -11.18
C ASP A 27 0.78 -19.36 -10.59
N GLU A 28 0.61 -19.27 -9.26
CA GLU A 28 -0.63 -19.62 -8.57
C GLU A 28 -1.64 -18.47 -8.51
N TYR A 29 -1.23 -17.20 -8.67
CA TYR A 29 -2.13 -16.05 -8.59
C TYR A 29 -3.32 -16.19 -9.55
N LYS A 30 -3.06 -16.55 -10.82
CA LYS A 30 -4.12 -16.78 -11.83
C LYS A 30 -5.16 -17.81 -11.37
N ILE A 31 -4.71 -18.86 -10.69
CA ILE A 31 -5.60 -19.91 -10.19
C ILE A 31 -6.52 -19.35 -9.12
N TYR A 32 -6.00 -18.55 -8.19
CA TYR A 32 -6.81 -18.01 -7.09
C TYR A 32 -7.76 -16.92 -7.56
N LEU A 33 -7.27 -15.98 -8.40
CA LEU A 33 -8.10 -14.89 -8.91
C LEU A 33 -9.23 -15.39 -9.81
N SER A 34 -9.00 -16.43 -10.62
CA SER A 34 -10.05 -17.02 -11.48
C SER A 34 -11.14 -17.78 -10.71
N GLU A 35 -10.94 -18.09 -9.43
CA GLU A 35 -11.96 -18.67 -8.57
C GLU A 35 -12.90 -17.63 -7.94
N MET A 36 -12.58 -16.34 -8.04
CA MET A 36 -13.29 -15.23 -7.39
C MET A 36 -14.06 -14.38 -8.41
N ASP A 37 -15.08 -13.66 -7.93
CA ASP A 37 -15.79 -12.69 -8.77
C ASP A 37 -14.86 -11.52 -9.17
N PRO A 38 -14.86 -11.05 -10.43
CA PRO A 38 -13.95 -9.99 -10.86
C PRO A 38 -14.08 -8.67 -10.10
N LEU A 39 -15.30 -8.32 -9.64
CA LEU A 39 -15.51 -7.12 -8.82
C LEU A 39 -14.90 -7.31 -7.43
N PHE A 40 -15.04 -8.51 -6.86
CA PHE A 40 -14.41 -8.86 -5.59
C PHE A 40 -12.89 -8.79 -5.68
N VAL A 41 -12.30 -9.34 -6.75
CA VAL A 41 -10.85 -9.28 -6.99
C VAL A 41 -10.37 -7.83 -7.12
N ALA A 42 -11.06 -7.00 -7.90
CA ALA A 42 -10.68 -5.60 -8.05
C ALA A 42 -10.72 -4.84 -6.72
N GLN A 43 -11.74 -5.08 -5.89
CA GLN A 43 -11.84 -4.48 -4.55
C GLN A 43 -10.76 -5.00 -3.60
N MET A 44 -10.42 -6.30 -3.69
CA MET A 44 -9.37 -6.89 -2.88
C MET A 44 -8.00 -6.29 -3.25
N LEU A 45 -7.67 -6.22 -4.55
CA LEU A 45 -6.43 -5.59 -5.03
C LEU A 45 -6.33 -4.12 -4.61
N ALA A 46 -7.44 -3.41 -4.51
CA ALA A 46 -7.48 -2.02 -4.05
C ALA A 46 -7.16 -1.84 -2.55
N HIS A 47 -7.32 -2.91 -1.77
CA HIS A 47 -7.04 -2.91 -0.33
C HIS A 47 -5.67 -3.51 0.01
N MET A 48 -4.99 -4.12 -0.95
CA MET A 48 -3.63 -4.64 -0.78
C MET A 48 -2.61 -3.51 -0.76
N TYR A 49 -1.42 -3.77 -0.22
CA TYR A 49 -0.31 -2.86 -0.43
C TYR A 49 0.02 -2.75 -1.92
N ALA A 50 0.34 -1.53 -2.36
CA ALA A 50 0.39 -1.22 -3.78
C ALA A 50 1.49 -2.00 -4.52
N ASP A 51 2.59 -2.33 -3.83
CA ASP A 51 3.67 -3.19 -4.34
C ASP A 51 3.21 -4.63 -4.54
N ASN A 52 2.59 -5.24 -3.53
CA ASN A 52 2.03 -6.59 -3.64
C ASN A 52 0.95 -6.66 -4.74
N ALA A 53 0.08 -5.67 -4.82
CA ALA A 53 -0.93 -5.59 -5.88
C ALA A 53 -0.30 -5.46 -7.27
N ALA A 54 0.79 -4.69 -7.39
CA ALA A 54 1.54 -4.57 -8.64
C ALA A 54 2.18 -5.92 -9.04
N ASP A 55 2.75 -6.66 -8.08
CA ASP A 55 3.32 -7.98 -8.31
C ASP A 55 2.27 -8.98 -8.78
N VAL A 56 1.10 -9.03 -8.12
CA VAL A 56 -0.04 -9.85 -8.55
C VAL A 56 -0.46 -9.52 -9.98
N LEU A 57 -0.55 -8.23 -10.32
CA LEU A 57 -0.96 -7.78 -11.66
C LEU A 57 0.09 -8.07 -12.74
N ASN A 58 1.38 -8.08 -12.40
CA ASN A 58 2.46 -8.39 -13.35
C ASN A 58 2.38 -9.83 -13.88
N GLU A 59 1.83 -10.75 -13.09
CA GLU A 59 1.60 -12.14 -13.50
C GLU A 59 0.40 -12.33 -14.43
N LEU A 60 -0.46 -11.32 -14.57
CA LEU A 60 -1.68 -11.38 -15.36
C LEU A 60 -1.50 -10.91 -16.80
N ASP A 61 -2.44 -11.31 -17.67
CA ASP A 61 -2.44 -10.83 -19.04
C ASP A 61 -2.86 -9.35 -19.08
N LYS A 62 -2.30 -8.58 -20.02
CA LYS A 62 -2.56 -7.12 -20.11
C LYS A 62 -4.04 -6.72 -20.14
N ASN A 63 -4.89 -7.57 -20.71
CA ASN A 63 -6.34 -7.33 -20.75
C ASN A 63 -6.98 -7.50 -19.36
N GLU A 64 -6.53 -8.48 -18.57
CA GLU A 64 -7.01 -8.71 -17.21
C GLU A 64 -6.59 -7.55 -16.30
N VAL A 65 -5.32 -7.14 -16.40
CA VAL A 65 -4.79 -5.96 -15.69
C VAL A 65 -5.64 -4.72 -15.98
N ALA A 66 -5.87 -4.42 -17.25
CA ALA A 66 -6.69 -3.27 -17.65
C ALA A 66 -8.13 -3.35 -17.11
N ASN A 67 -8.72 -4.55 -17.09
CA ASN A 67 -10.07 -4.74 -16.55
C ASN A 67 -10.11 -4.47 -15.04
N TYR A 68 -9.19 -5.04 -14.26
CA TYR A 68 -9.17 -4.83 -12.81
C TYR A 68 -8.89 -3.36 -12.45
N LEU A 69 -7.93 -2.72 -13.12
CA LEU A 69 -7.64 -1.29 -12.95
C LEU A 69 -8.83 -0.38 -13.31
N THR A 70 -9.73 -0.83 -14.19
CA THR A 70 -10.94 -0.07 -14.56
C THR A 70 -12.06 -0.23 -13.54
N ILE A 71 -12.09 -1.34 -12.82
CA ILE A 71 -13.14 -1.66 -11.83
C ILE A 71 -12.79 -1.08 -10.45
N MET A 72 -11.51 -1.09 -10.10
CA MET A 72 -10.95 -0.54 -8.86
C MET A 72 -11.16 0.98 -8.76
N ASP A 73 -11.11 1.51 -7.54
CA ASP A 73 -11.16 2.95 -7.32
C ASP A 73 -9.96 3.69 -7.95
N ASP A 74 -10.20 4.94 -8.33
CA ASP A 74 -9.24 5.76 -9.08
C ASP A 74 -7.94 6.03 -8.31
N GLU A 75 -7.97 6.03 -6.97
CA GLU A 75 -6.80 6.34 -6.14
C GLU A 75 -5.87 5.13 -6.07
N ALA A 76 -6.37 3.97 -5.66
CA ALA A 76 -5.61 2.72 -5.64
C ALA A 76 -5.11 2.33 -7.04
N ALA A 77 -5.97 2.46 -8.05
CA ALA A 77 -5.57 2.16 -9.43
C ALA A 77 -4.41 3.03 -9.90
N LYS A 78 -4.35 4.30 -9.48
CA LYS A 78 -3.28 5.23 -9.87
C LYS A 78 -1.96 4.88 -9.19
N ASP A 79 -1.98 4.53 -7.91
CA ASP A 79 -0.77 4.18 -7.17
C ASP A 79 -0.16 2.87 -7.70
N ILE A 80 -1.00 1.85 -7.89
CA ILE A 80 -0.59 0.56 -8.48
C ILE A 80 -0.09 0.75 -9.92
N GLN A 81 -0.78 1.55 -10.75
CA GLN A 81 -0.28 1.87 -12.09
C GLN A 81 1.09 2.55 -12.04
N GLY A 82 1.33 3.43 -11.07
CA GLY A 82 2.63 4.06 -10.87
C GLY A 82 3.73 3.02 -10.68
N LEU A 83 3.46 1.98 -9.89
CA LEU A 83 4.40 0.91 -9.58
C LEU A 83 4.65 -0.04 -10.76
N LEU A 84 3.61 -0.38 -11.54
CA LEU A 84 3.70 -1.23 -12.74
C LEU A 84 4.64 -0.68 -13.84
N HIS A 85 5.01 0.61 -13.79
CA HIS A 85 5.95 1.20 -14.74
C HIS A 85 7.43 0.96 -14.39
N TYR A 86 7.72 0.56 -13.15
CA TYR A 86 9.09 0.26 -12.75
C TYR A 86 9.51 -1.11 -13.28
N LYS A 87 10.78 -1.20 -13.68
CA LYS A 87 11.34 -2.48 -14.13
C LYS A 87 11.64 -3.35 -12.91
N GLU A 88 11.48 -4.65 -13.07
CA GLU A 88 11.95 -5.63 -12.09
C GLU A 88 13.41 -5.37 -11.68
N TYR A 89 13.70 -5.72 -10.42
CA TYR A 89 15.00 -5.54 -9.78
C TYR A 89 15.46 -4.07 -9.69
N THR A 90 14.51 -3.13 -9.68
CA THR A 90 14.79 -1.72 -9.37
C THR A 90 14.20 -1.33 -8.03
N ALA A 91 14.67 -0.24 -7.43
CA ALA A 91 14.09 0.24 -6.18
C ALA A 91 12.57 0.47 -6.27
N GLY A 92 12.09 0.92 -7.44
CA GLY A 92 10.67 1.17 -7.65
C GLY A 92 9.82 -0.08 -7.84
N SER A 93 10.43 -1.24 -8.14
CA SER A 93 9.68 -2.50 -8.24
C SER A 93 9.54 -3.22 -6.91
N ILE A 94 10.13 -2.70 -5.83
CA ILE A 94 10.05 -3.28 -4.48
C ILE A 94 9.66 -2.21 -3.43
N MET A 95 9.14 -1.07 -3.89
CA MET A 95 8.69 0.01 -3.01
C MET A 95 7.18 0.04 -2.98
N THR A 96 6.63 0.32 -1.80
CA THR A 96 5.22 0.66 -1.59
C THR A 96 5.03 2.19 -1.54
N THR A 97 3.81 2.64 -1.83
CA THR A 97 3.36 4.03 -1.68
C THR A 97 2.82 4.36 -0.29
N GLU A 98 2.60 3.37 0.57
CA GLU A 98 1.95 3.50 1.89
C GLU A 98 2.91 3.99 2.98
N TYR A 99 3.62 5.10 2.74
CA TYR A 99 4.53 5.73 3.71
C TYR A 99 3.93 6.99 4.34
N ILE A 100 4.36 7.30 5.57
CA ILE A 100 3.92 8.52 6.27
C ILE A 100 4.88 9.68 5.95
N ALA A 101 4.35 10.73 5.34
CA ALA A 101 5.06 12.00 5.13
C ALA A 101 4.52 13.13 6.02
N ILE A 102 5.44 13.95 6.53
CA ILE A 102 5.19 15.12 7.38
C ILE A 102 5.98 16.33 6.87
N HIS A 103 5.58 17.55 7.24
CA HIS A 103 6.26 18.76 6.76
C HIS A 103 7.28 19.30 7.78
N ALA A 104 8.41 19.81 7.27
CA ALA A 104 9.52 20.39 8.05
C ALA A 104 9.19 21.66 8.85
N ASN A 105 7.93 22.11 8.86
CA ASN A 105 7.48 23.32 9.57
C ASN A 105 6.30 23.01 10.51
N GLN A 106 6.22 21.77 11.00
CA GLN A 106 5.17 21.29 11.90
C GLN A 106 5.73 20.97 13.28
N THR A 107 4.89 21.01 14.31
CA THR A 107 5.27 20.54 15.64
C THR A 107 5.20 19.03 15.74
N VAL A 108 5.91 18.45 16.72
CA VAL A 108 5.81 17.03 17.07
C VAL A 108 4.35 16.62 17.32
N ARG A 109 3.56 17.46 18.01
CA ARG A 109 2.12 17.24 18.22
C ARG A 109 1.35 17.10 16.90
N SER A 110 1.61 17.98 15.93
CA SER A 110 0.96 17.94 14.62
C SER A 110 1.35 16.66 13.85
N ALA A 111 2.64 16.30 13.85
CA ALA A 111 3.09 15.07 13.21
C ALA A 111 2.50 13.81 13.86
N MET A 112 2.36 13.79 15.19
CA MET A 112 1.71 12.69 15.90
C MET A 112 0.23 12.54 15.54
N GLN A 113 -0.47 13.65 15.27
CA GLN A 113 -1.85 13.61 14.78
C GLN A 113 -1.94 13.01 13.38
N ILE A 114 -1.02 13.38 12.49
CA ILE A 114 -0.92 12.78 11.14
C ILE A 114 -0.65 11.29 11.27
N LEU A 115 0.36 10.90 12.06
CA LEU A 115 0.69 9.49 12.28
C LEU A 115 -0.52 8.70 12.77
N LYS A 116 -1.26 9.19 13.78
CA LYS A 116 -2.44 8.48 14.28
C LYS A 116 -3.55 8.31 13.26
N ARG A 117 -3.66 9.23 12.30
CA ARG A 117 -4.67 9.19 11.24
C ARG A 117 -4.28 8.19 10.14
N GLU A 118 -3.01 8.20 9.73
CA GLU A 118 -2.52 7.38 8.62
C GLU A 118 -2.02 5.99 9.05
N ALA A 119 -1.76 5.76 10.34
CA ALA A 119 -1.13 4.54 10.85
C ALA A 119 -1.83 3.23 10.47
N ALA A 120 -3.14 3.25 10.25
CA ALA A 120 -3.90 2.05 9.90
C ALA A 120 -3.64 1.59 8.45
N ASN A 121 -3.22 2.50 7.58
CA ASN A 121 -3.03 2.24 6.15
C ASN A 121 -1.55 2.33 5.74
N ALA A 122 -0.65 2.61 6.68
CA ALA A 122 0.77 2.75 6.40
C ALA A 122 1.47 1.40 6.56
N GLU A 123 2.35 1.07 5.60
CA GLU A 123 3.20 -0.13 5.66
C GLU A 123 4.03 -0.14 6.96
N THR A 124 4.57 1.02 7.34
CA THR A 124 5.26 1.17 8.60
C THR A 124 5.05 2.55 9.22
N ILE A 125 4.91 2.55 10.53
CA ILE A 125 4.82 3.78 11.34
C ILE A 125 6.15 4.13 12.02
N TYR A 126 7.19 3.30 11.87
CA TYR A 126 8.44 3.49 12.60
C TYR A 126 9.29 4.64 12.06
N TYR A 127 9.14 4.96 10.78
CA TYR A 127 9.81 6.08 10.14
C TYR A 127 8.78 6.99 9.49
N LEU A 128 8.97 8.29 9.67
CA LEU A 128 8.22 9.34 9.02
C LEU A 128 9.18 10.14 8.14
N TYR A 129 8.78 10.38 6.91
CA TYR A 129 9.59 11.11 5.94
C TYR A 129 9.25 12.59 6.00
N VAL A 130 10.25 13.44 6.18
CA VAL A 130 10.07 14.89 6.25
C VAL A 130 10.21 15.47 4.86
N VAL A 131 9.17 16.17 4.38
CA VAL A 131 9.13 16.79 3.05
C VAL A 131 8.96 18.30 3.11
N ASN A 132 9.45 19.00 2.09
CA ASN A 132 9.21 20.43 1.90
C ASN A 132 7.89 20.71 1.14
N GLU A 133 7.59 21.99 0.90
CA GLU A 133 6.42 22.44 0.14
C GLU A 133 6.37 21.88 -1.30
N GLN A 134 7.52 21.53 -1.88
CA GLN A 134 7.64 20.93 -3.20
C GLN A 134 7.60 19.39 -3.17
N ARG A 135 7.24 18.78 -2.03
CA ARG A 135 7.26 17.32 -1.78
C ARG A 135 8.62 16.66 -2.00
N GLN A 136 9.71 17.40 -1.80
CA GLN A 136 11.05 16.84 -1.84
C GLN A 136 11.42 16.32 -0.45
N LEU A 137 12.02 15.14 -0.38
CA LEU A 137 12.54 14.55 0.85
C LEU A 137 13.68 15.42 1.40
N VAL A 138 13.52 15.93 2.63
CA VAL A 138 14.50 16.78 3.31
C VAL A 138 14.97 16.20 4.65
N GLY A 139 14.33 15.15 5.16
CA GLY A 139 14.73 14.50 6.40
C GLY A 139 13.94 13.23 6.70
N VAL A 140 14.29 12.59 7.81
CA VAL A 140 13.60 11.40 8.33
C VAL A 140 13.54 11.49 9.85
N LEU A 141 12.42 11.08 10.43
CA LEU A 141 12.24 10.97 11.87
C LEU A 141 11.77 9.57 12.23
N SER A 142 12.31 9.02 13.30
CA SER A 142 11.78 7.79 13.87
C SER A 142 10.59 8.07 14.80
N LEU A 143 9.66 7.13 14.89
CA LEU A 143 8.58 7.18 15.89
C LEU A 143 9.15 7.29 17.31
N ARG A 144 10.30 6.66 17.57
CA ARG A 144 11.00 6.76 18.85
C ARG A 144 11.36 8.21 19.17
N GLU A 145 11.98 8.93 18.24
CA GLU A 145 12.32 10.34 18.43
C GLU A 145 11.07 11.19 18.67
N LEU A 146 10.02 10.94 17.89
CA LEU A 146 8.74 11.65 17.99
C LEU A 146 8.11 11.46 19.38
N LEU A 147 8.15 10.24 19.94
CA LEU A 147 7.61 9.92 21.27
C LEU A 147 8.46 10.47 22.43
N THR A 148 9.75 10.70 22.22
CA THR A 148 10.67 11.21 23.26
C THR A 148 10.87 12.72 23.22
N SER A 149 10.32 13.39 22.20
CA SER A 149 10.44 14.83 21.99
C SER A 149 9.32 15.60 22.71
N ASP A 150 9.54 16.89 22.94
CA ASP A 150 8.48 17.78 23.44
C ASP A 150 7.42 18.00 22.34
N ASP A 151 6.14 17.94 22.72
CA ASP A 151 5.00 18.11 21.81
C ASP A 151 5.07 19.41 20.99
N ASP A 152 5.60 20.49 21.58
CA ASP A 152 5.69 21.82 20.97
C ASP A 152 7.05 22.05 20.28
N ALA A 153 7.96 21.07 20.29
CA ALA A 153 9.17 21.11 19.49
C ALA A 153 8.83 21.13 18.00
N MET A 154 9.58 21.93 17.23
CA MET A 154 9.47 21.99 15.79
C MET A 154 10.25 20.83 15.15
N ILE A 155 9.65 20.20 14.16
CA ILE A 155 10.36 19.35 13.20
C ILE A 155 11.25 20.28 12.37
N CYS A 156 12.53 19.93 12.22
CA CYS A 156 13.50 20.72 11.48
C CYS A 156 14.39 19.82 10.63
#